data_AF-A0A929TE25-F1
#
_entry.id   AF-A0A929TE25-F1
#
_cell.length_a   1.000
_cell.length_b   1.000
_cell.length_c   1.000
_cell.angle_alpha   90.00
_cell.angle_beta   90.00
_cell.angle_gamma   90.00
#
_symmetry.space_group_name_H-M   'P 1'
#
loop_
_entity.id
_entity.type
_entity.pdbx_description
1 polymer ?
#
loop_
_entity_poly.entity_id
_entity_poly.type
_entity_poly.pdbx_seq_one_letter_code
_entity_poly.pdbx_strand_id
1 'polypeptide(L)'
;MHKRNGLDLTYTDADGHQLFLSTEPAADAGQAGDDKDFYQEKKEVGGCTLYYSKSELLYLPPKEHPTAEEEKRAQEDPSFSINYGTDKRQTVFASDVWFTYEGVRYSLLDMEQELSAKQMFSLAEKIVRP
;
A
#
# COMPACT_ATOMS: atom_id res chain seq x y z
N MET A 1 9.32 -20.32 -7.36
CA MET A 1 9.32 -18.85 -7.40
C MET A 1 9.03 -18.42 -8.83
N HIS A 2 7.93 -17.69 -9.04
CA HIS A 2 7.76 -16.96 -10.29
C HIS A 2 8.81 -15.85 -10.35
N LYS A 3 9.46 -15.68 -11.50
CA LYS A 3 10.46 -14.62 -11.70
C LYS A 3 9.69 -13.30 -11.76
N ARG A 4 9.74 -12.51 -10.68
CA ARG A 4 9.17 -11.15 -10.68
C ARG A 4 9.98 -10.28 -11.64
N ASN A 5 9.30 -9.62 -12.57
CA ASN A 5 9.91 -8.71 -13.57
C ASN A 5 9.69 -7.23 -13.19
N GLY A 6 9.78 -6.94 -11.88
CA GLY A 6 9.51 -5.63 -11.30
C GLY A 6 10.76 -4.95 -10.72
N LEU A 7 10.65 -3.68 -10.35
CA LEU A 7 11.67 -2.95 -9.60
C LEU A 7 11.12 -2.58 -8.22
N ASP A 8 11.96 -2.65 -7.20
CA ASP A 8 11.67 -2.14 -5.86
C ASP A 8 12.73 -1.10 -5.52
N LEU A 9 12.28 0.04 -5.00
CA LEU A 9 13.12 1.10 -4.46
C LEU A 9 12.67 1.41 -3.05
N THR A 10 13.63 1.49 -2.13
CA THR A 10 13.41 1.98 -0.77
C THR A 10 14.16 3.29 -0.60
N TYR A 11 13.43 4.34 -0.25
CA TYR A 11 13.99 5.58 0.27
C TYR A 11 13.98 5.50 1.80
N THR A 12 15.02 6.01 2.43
CA THR A 12 15.10 6.13 3.89
C THR A 12 15.61 7.53 4.21
N ASP A 13 14.88 8.27 5.03
CA ASP A 13 15.30 9.61 5.46
C ASP A 13 16.30 9.55 6.63
N ALA A 14 16.66 10.72 7.16
CA ALA A 14 17.62 10.84 8.25
C ALA A 14 17.09 10.30 9.60
N ASP A 15 15.77 10.28 9.78
CA ASP A 15 15.10 9.77 10.99
C ASP A 15 14.81 8.27 10.89
N GLY A 16 15.05 7.68 9.72
CA GLY A 16 14.90 6.25 9.44
C GLY A 16 13.56 5.89 8.81
N HIS A 17 12.70 6.88 8.52
CA HIS A 17 11.40 6.61 7.91
C HIS A 17 11.57 6.11 6.49
N GLN A 18 10.74 5.14 6.10
CA GLN A 18 10.89 4.44 4.83
C GLN A 18 9.70 4.66 3.90
N LEU A 19 10.02 5.01 2.65
CA LEU A 19 9.07 5.06 1.54
C LEU A 19 9.47 4.03 0.50
N PHE A 20 8.52 3.19 0.09
CA PHE A 20 8.75 2.10 -0.84
C PHE A 20 8.05 2.40 -2.16
N LEU A 21 8.77 2.28 -3.26
CA LEU A 21 8.19 2.27 -4.60
C LEU A 21 8.39 0.88 -5.19
N SER A 22 7.29 0.18 -5.45
CA SER A 22 7.30 -1.09 -6.13
C SER A 22 6.68 -0.94 -7.52
N THR A 23 7.25 -1.64 -8.49
CA THR A 23 6.72 -1.71 -9.86
C THR A 23 6.59 -3.15 -10.31
N GLU A 24 5.63 -3.39 -11.19
CA GLU A 24 5.42 -4.68 -11.85
C GLU A 24 4.67 -4.51 -13.18
N PRO A 25 4.86 -5.39 -14.17
CA PRO A 25 4.06 -5.37 -15.39
C PRO A 25 2.57 -5.53 -15.06
N ALA A 26 1.72 -4.62 -15.55
CA ALA A 26 0.28 -4.65 -15.27
C ALA A 26 -0.42 -5.90 -15.82
N ALA A 27 0.15 -6.51 -16.87
CA ALA A 27 -0.33 -7.77 -17.43
C ALA A 27 -0.29 -8.94 -16.43
N ASP A 28 0.65 -8.90 -15.48
CA ASP A 28 0.82 -9.95 -14.46
C ASP A 28 0.07 -9.62 -13.15
N ALA A 29 -0.15 -8.33 -12.88
CA ALA A 29 -0.60 -7.82 -11.59
C ALA A 29 -2.05 -7.32 -11.53
N GLY A 30 -2.72 -7.19 -12.68
CA GLY A 30 -4.02 -6.54 -12.78
C GLY A 30 -3.93 -5.01 -12.83
N GLN A 31 -5.07 -4.33 -12.95
CA GLN A 31 -5.13 -2.87 -12.99
C GLN A 31 -5.31 -2.29 -11.59
N ALA A 32 -4.67 -1.16 -11.31
CA ALA A 32 -4.96 -0.42 -10.09
C ALA A 32 -6.44 0.03 -10.07
N GLY A 33 -7.10 -0.12 -8.92
CA GLY A 33 -8.50 0.28 -8.74
C GLY A 33 -9.56 -0.73 -9.21
N ASP A 34 -9.16 -1.93 -9.63
CA ASP A 34 -10.08 -3.05 -9.91
C ASP A 34 -10.91 -3.42 -8.66
N ASP A 35 -10.30 -3.29 -7.47
CA ASP A 35 -10.98 -3.40 -6.19
C ASP A 35 -11.39 -2.01 -5.69
N LYS A 36 -12.70 -1.70 -5.80
CA LYS A 36 -13.25 -0.40 -5.42
C LYS A 36 -13.40 -0.22 -3.92
N ASP A 37 -13.37 -1.31 -3.16
CA ASP A 37 -13.52 -1.27 -1.71
C ASP A 37 -12.16 -1.07 -1.03
N PHE A 38 -11.05 -1.14 -1.78
CA PHE A 38 -9.68 -1.08 -1.26
C PHE A 38 -9.05 0.32 -1.25
N TYR A 39 -9.71 1.36 -1.81
CA TYR A 39 -9.19 2.74 -1.80
C TYR A 39 -10.21 3.73 -1.21
N GLN A 40 -9.72 4.77 -0.52
CA GLN A 40 -10.58 5.79 0.09
C GLN A 40 -10.61 7.08 -0.70
N GLU A 41 -9.54 7.40 -1.42
CA GLU A 41 -9.46 8.60 -2.26
C GLU A 41 -8.90 8.24 -3.63
N LYS A 42 -9.28 9.01 -4.65
CA LYS A 42 -8.67 8.90 -5.98
C LYS A 42 -8.47 10.25 -6.62
N LYS A 43 -7.48 10.33 -7.50
CA LYS A 43 -7.12 11.56 -8.22
C LYS A 43 -6.81 11.27 -9.69
N GLU A 44 -7.41 12.02 -10.59
CA GLU A 44 -7.13 11.95 -12.03
C GLU A 44 -5.95 12.85 -12.40
N VAL A 45 -4.93 12.27 -13.03
CA VAL A 45 -3.69 12.94 -13.40
C VAL A 45 -3.22 12.44 -14.76
N GLY A 46 -3.28 13.32 -15.78
CA GLY A 46 -2.68 13.04 -17.08
C GLY A 46 -3.30 11.85 -17.82
N GLY A 47 -4.58 11.53 -17.54
CA GLY A 47 -5.24 10.34 -18.09
C GLY A 47 -4.99 9.06 -17.30
N CYS A 48 -4.28 9.13 -16.18
CA CYS A 48 -4.10 8.06 -15.21
C CYS A 48 -4.90 8.37 -13.94
N THR A 49 -5.58 7.36 -13.39
CA THR A 49 -6.22 7.45 -12.08
C THR A 49 -5.26 6.94 -11.00
N LEU A 50 -5.00 7.76 -10.01
CA LEU A 50 -4.23 7.42 -8.81
C LEU A 50 -5.21 7.03 -7.70
N TYR A 51 -4.97 5.92 -7.01
CA TYR A 51 -5.84 5.39 -5.95
C TYR A 51 -5.08 5.38 -4.63
N TYR A 52 -5.55 6.17 -3.66
CA TYR A 52 -4.96 6.24 -2.34
C TYR A 52 -5.70 5.34 -1.36
N SER A 53 -4.95 4.54 -0.62
CA SER A 53 -5.46 3.73 0.47
C SER A 53 -4.70 3.98 1.77
N LYS A 54 -5.41 3.82 2.88
CA LYS A 54 -4.88 3.68 4.23
C LYS A 54 -5.26 2.30 4.74
N SER A 55 -4.32 1.66 5.41
CA SER A 55 -4.55 0.36 6.03
C SER A 55 -4.10 0.36 7.47
N GLU A 56 -4.87 -0.31 8.31
CA GLU A 56 -4.50 -0.67 9.67
C GLU A 56 -4.03 -2.12 9.68
N LEU A 57 -2.79 -2.32 10.10
CA LEU A 57 -2.10 -3.60 10.12
C LEU A 57 -1.90 -4.01 11.58
N LEU A 58 -2.71 -4.96 12.06
CA LEU A 58 -2.48 -5.59 13.35
C LEU A 58 -1.46 -6.71 13.17
N TYR A 59 -0.29 -6.57 13.79
CA TYR A 59 0.72 -7.62 13.82
C TYR A 59 0.68 -8.37 15.15
N LEU A 60 0.67 -9.70 15.08
CA LEU A 60 0.62 -10.59 16.22
C LEU A 60 1.86 -11.52 16.28
N PRO A 61 2.28 -11.90 17.49
CA PRO A 61 3.21 -13.01 17.67
C PRO A 61 2.68 -14.31 17.08
N PRO A 62 3.56 -15.21 16.59
CA PRO A 62 3.12 -16.46 15.95
C PRO A 62 2.24 -17.38 16.81
N LYS A 63 2.21 -17.19 18.12
CA LYS A 63 1.42 -18.00 19.08
C LYS A 63 0.24 -17.24 19.68
N GLU A 64 0.08 -15.97 19.36
CA GLU A 64 -1.05 -15.17 19.83
C GLU A 64 -2.21 -15.31 18.84
N HIS A 65 -3.44 -15.35 19.36
CA HIS A 65 -4.65 -15.43 18.55
C HIS A 65 -5.35 -14.06 18.53
N PRO A 66 -5.91 -13.64 17.39
CA PRO A 66 -6.76 -12.47 17.34
C PRO A 66 -8.04 -12.72 18.16
N THR A 67 -8.65 -11.63 18.60
CA THR A 67 -9.97 -11.66 19.21
C THR A 67 -11.04 -11.91 18.14
N ALA A 68 -12.21 -12.40 18.56
CA ALA A 68 -13.35 -12.58 17.64
C ALA A 68 -13.78 -11.26 16.95
N GLU A 69 -13.61 -10.12 17.63
CA GLU A 69 -13.89 -8.79 17.05
C GLU A 69 -12.87 -8.42 15.96
N GLU A 70 -11.58 -8.68 16.20
CA GLU A 70 -10.52 -8.49 15.20
C GLU A 70 -10.71 -9.41 14.00
N GLU A 71 -11.03 -10.69 14.21
CA GLU A 71 -11.31 -11.64 13.12
C GLU A 71 -12.50 -11.21 12.28
N LYS A 72 -13.59 -10.79 12.93
CA LYS A 72 -14.77 -10.27 12.24
C LYS A 72 -14.42 -9.01 11.44
N ARG A 73 -13.69 -8.07 12.05
CA ARG A 73 -13.26 -6.85 11.37
C ARG A 73 -12.38 -7.15 10.17
N ALA A 74 -11.46 -8.11 10.25
CA ALA A 74 -10.62 -8.50 9.11
C ALA A 74 -11.39 -9.13 7.93
N GLN A 75 -12.63 -9.59 8.17
CA GLN A 75 -13.51 -10.08 7.10
C GLN A 75 -14.38 -8.98 6.50
N GLU A 76 -14.69 -7.94 7.26
CA GLU A 76 -15.68 -6.90 6.90
C GLU A 76 -15.04 -5.58 6.48
N ASP A 77 -13.84 -5.26 6.98
CA ASP A 77 -13.10 -4.02 6.74
C ASP A 77 -11.90 -4.31 5.83
N PRO A 78 -11.97 -4.01 4.51
CA PRO A 78 -10.86 -4.27 3.58
C PRO A 78 -9.60 -3.45 3.89
N SER A 79 -9.71 -2.43 4.75
CA SER A 79 -8.57 -1.62 5.20
C SER A 79 -7.92 -2.16 6.47
N PHE A 80 -8.45 -3.22 7.08
CA PHE A 80 -7.88 -3.85 8.26
C PHE A 80 -7.35 -5.24 7.95
N SER A 81 -6.10 -5.52 8.33
CA SER A 81 -5.53 -6.86 8.18
C SER A 81 -4.79 -7.32 9.42
N ILE A 82 -4.86 -8.63 9.67
CA ILE A 82 -4.15 -9.31 10.75
C ILE A 82 -2.96 -10.03 10.14
N ASN A 83 -1.77 -9.71 10.62
CA ASN A 83 -0.49 -10.20 10.16
C ASN A 83 0.23 -10.91 11.31
N TYR A 84 1.10 -11.87 10.99
CA TYR A 84 1.85 -12.64 11.98
C TYR A 84 3.34 -12.54 11.73
N GLY A 85 4.14 -12.64 12.79
CA GLY A 85 5.59 -12.78 12.69
C GLY A 85 6.40 -11.74 13.49
N THR A 86 5.73 -10.94 14.32
CA THR A 86 6.39 -9.94 15.18
C THR A 86 6.60 -10.50 16.58
N ASP A 87 7.56 -9.96 17.34
CA ASP A 87 7.81 -10.44 18.72
C ASP A 87 6.70 -10.03 19.70
N LYS A 88 5.95 -8.97 19.36
CA LYS A 88 4.89 -8.39 20.19
C LYS A 88 3.70 -8.00 19.33
N ARG A 89 2.51 -7.99 19.97
CA ARG A 89 1.31 -7.36 19.41
C ARG A 89 1.60 -5.88 19.14
N GLN A 90 1.34 -5.42 17.93
CA GLN A 90 1.45 -4.02 17.56
C GLN A 90 0.48 -3.67 16.43
N THR A 91 -0.01 -2.44 16.45
CA THR A 91 -0.81 -1.89 15.35
C THR A 91 0.04 -0.87 14.61
N VAL A 92 0.15 -1.05 13.30
CA VAL A 92 0.84 -0.14 12.39
C VAL A 92 -0.18 0.39 11.40
N PHE A 93 -0.01 1.65 11.02
CA PHE A 93 -0.83 2.30 10.03
C PHE A 93 0.03 2.54 8.80
N ALA A 94 -0.41 2.06 7.64
CA ALA A 94 0.28 2.25 6.37
C ALA A 94 -0.63 3.03 5.41
N SER A 95 -0.02 3.68 4.41
CA SER A 95 -0.76 4.25 3.29
C SER A 95 -0.06 3.99 1.97
N ASP A 96 -0.83 3.85 0.91
CA ASP A 96 -0.30 3.52 -0.42
C ASP A 96 -0.99 4.36 -1.50
N VAL A 97 -0.30 4.62 -2.60
CA VAL A 97 -0.89 5.09 -3.85
C VAL A 97 -0.60 4.08 -4.94
N TRP A 98 -1.67 3.42 -5.38
CA TRP A 98 -1.64 2.46 -6.49
C TRP A 98 -2.06 3.14 -7.78
N PHE A 99 -1.36 2.85 -8.87
CA PHE A 99 -1.74 3.34 -10.19
C PHE A 99 -1.14 2.49 -11.31
N THR A 100 -1.83 2.44 -12.44
CA THR A 100 -1.27 1.86 -13.68
C THR A 100 -0.91 2.98 -14.63
N TYR A 101 0.34 3.02 -15.08
CA TYR A 101 0.83 3.98 -16.05
C TYR A 101 1.72 3.28 -17.09
N GLU A 102 1.42 3.50 -18.37
CA GLU A 102 2.15 2.91 -19.51
C GLU A 102 2.37 1.39 -19.42
N GLY A 103 1.38 0.64 -18.91
CA GLY A 103 1.44 -0.82 -18.80
C GLY A 103 2.22 -1.34 -17.59
N VAL A 104 2.64 -0.46 -16.68
CA VAL A 104 3.29 -0.79 -15.42
C VAL A 104 2.36 -0.41 -14.26
N ARG A 105 2.20 -1.33 -13.30
CA ARG A 105 1.54 -1.06 -12.03
C ARG A 105 2.58 -0.58 -11.03
N TYR A 106 2.25 0.49 -10.33
CA TYR A 106 3.06 1.11 -9.29
C TYR A 106 2.31 1.02 -7.97
N SER A 107 3.06 0.82 -6.89
CA SER A 107 2.62 1.05 -5.50
C SER A 107 3.68 1.92 -4.82
N LEU A 108 3.22 3.02 -4.24
CA LEU A 108 4.02 3.95 -3.46
C LEU A 108 3.56 3.84 -2.01
N LEU A 109 4.25 3.01 -1.23
CA LEU A 109 3.87 2.60 0.12
C LEU A 109 4.67 3.37 1.17
N ASP A 110 3.96 4.03 2.07
CA ASP A 110 4.44 4.62 3.31
C ASP A 110 3.96 3.76 4.49
N MET A 111 4.88 3.05 5.14
CA MET A 111 4.57 2.10 6.21
C MET A 111 4.33 2.76 7.57
N GLU A 112 4.62 4.05 7.71
CA GLU A 112 4.56 4.78 8.99
C GLU A 112 3.55 5.93 8.95
N GLN A 113 2.94 6.20 7.78
CA GLN A 113 2.00 7.31 7.54
C GLN A 113 2.60 8.69 7.87
N GLU A 114 3.90 8.85 7.63
CA GLU A 114 4.59 10.14 7.76
C GLU A 114 4.13 11.14 6.69
N LEU A 115 3.60 10.65 5.56
CA LEU A 115 3.10 11.46 4.46
C LEU A 115 1.57 11.54 4.44
N SER A 116 1.06 12.75 4.31
CA SER A 116 -0.38 12.96 4.03
C SER A 116 -0.76 12.44 2.65
N ALA A 117 -2.04 12.11 2.45
CA ALA A 117 -2.60 11.71 1.15
C ALA A 117 -2.22 12.69 0.03
N LYS A 118 -2.26 14.01 0.32
CA LYS A 118 -1.85 15.05 -0.64
C LYS A 118 -0.38 14.93 -1.04
N GLN A 119 0.52 14.66 -0.09
CA GLN A 119 1.94 14.46 -0.37
C GLN A 119 2.17 13.19 -1.18
N MET A 120 1.50 12.09 -0.82
CA MET A 120 1.56 10.81 -1.53
C MET A 120 1.10 10.95 -2.99
N PHE A 121 -0.05 11.59 -3.23
CA PHE A 121 -0.49 11.92 -4.59
C PHE A 121 0.51 12.79 -5.32
N SER A 122 1.07 13.81 -4.67
CA SER A 122 2.04 14.71 -5.29
C SER A 122 3.34 14.00 -5.72
N LEU A 123 3.73 12.92 -5.03
CA LEU A 123 4.87 12.10 -5.40
C LEU A 123 4.52 11.18 -6.59
N ALA A 124 3.39 10.49 -6.53
CA ALA A 124 2.90 9.68 -7.64
C ALA A 124 2.68 10.50 -8.93
N GLU A 125 2.21 11.75 -8.79
CA GLU A 125 2.05 12.70 -9.89
C GLU A 125 3.34 12.95 -10.68
N LYS A 126 4.50 12.99 -10.01
CA LYS A 126 5.79 13.20 -10.67
C LYS A 126 6.20 12.02 -11.55
N ILE A 127 5.62 10.83 -11.34
CA ILE A 127 5.88 9.64 -12.15
C ILE A 127 5.02 9.69 -13.43
N VAL A 128 3.74 10.05 -13.30
CA VAL A 128 2.78 10.06 -14.42
C VAL A 128 2.80 11.36 -15.24
N ARG A 129 3.46 12.40 -14.73
CA ARG A 129 3.73 13.69 -15.40
C ARG A 129 5.17 14.15 -15.10
N PRO A 130 6.17 13.49 -15.70
CA PRO A 130 7.58 13.84 -15.49
C PRO A 130 7.95 15.22 -16.06
#